data_AF-A0A3M1LX14-F1
#
_entry.id   AF-A0A3M1LX14-F1
#
_cell.length_a   1.000
_cell.length_b   1.000
_cell.length_c   1.000
_cell.angle_alpha   90.00
_cell.angle_beta   90.00
_cell.angle_gamma   90.00
#
_symmetry.space_group_name_H-M   'P 1'
#
loop_
_entity.id
_entity.type
_entity.pdbx_description
1 polymer ?
#
loop_
_entity_poly.entity_id
_entity_poly.type
_entity_poly.pdbx_seq_one_letter_code
_entity_poly.pdbx_strand_id
1 'polypeptide(L)'
;MKYGYYPGCSLERNAIAYHQSAMAVAAPLGIEFVEVEDWNCCGATEYITVDLLGAHALVGRNLALAAQQPGNGHQLVAPCSACFLNLSKTDRYMLDSPELAEKVNAALAAGGLHYTPGSVRVRHLLEVIVNDVGYDAIAAKVTNPLRGLRVAPYYGCLVVRPGYHDGFDDPEYPTSLDRLMRTLGA
;
A
#
# COMPACT_ATOMS: atom_id res chain seq x y z
N MET A 1 5.20 9.56 12.65
CA MET A 1 5.65 8.29 12.06
C MET A 1 5.93 8.53 10.59
N LYS A 2 7.07 8.10 10.07
CA LYS A 2 7.46 8.32 8.66
C LYS A 2 7.30 7.03 7.86
N TYR A 3 6.74 7.14 6.65
CA TYR A 3 6.54 6.01 5.74
C TYR A 3 6.92 6.41 4.32
N GLY A 4 7.43 5.46 3.54
CA GLY A 4 7.45 5.59 2.09
C GLY A 4 6.02 5.59 1.55
N TYR A 5 5.79 6.33 0.48
CA TYR A 5 4.46 6.51 -0.08
C TYR A 5 4.47 6.26 -1.59
N TYR A 6 3.55 5.39 -2.02
CA TYR A 6 3.33 5.09 -3.42
C TYR A 6 1.88 5.43 -3.78
N PRO A 7 1.63 6.62 -4.39
CA PRO A 7 0.27 7.02 -4.76
C PRO A 7 -0.29 6.13 -5.88
N GLY A 8 0.57 5.75 -6.82
CA GLY A 8 0.16 5.08 -8.05
C GLY A 8 -0.64 6.01 -8.98
N CYS A 9 -0.89 5.54 -10.20
CA CYS A 9 -1.44 6.37 -11.29
C CYS A 9 -2.84 6.93 -11.03
N SER A 10 -3.74 6.16 -10.39
CA SER A 10 -5.13 6.59 -10.19
C SER A 10 -5.23 7.78 -9.23
N LEU A 11 -4.42 7.79 -8.17
CA LEU A 11 -4.44 8.84 -7.14
C LEU A 11 -3.87 10.16 -7.65
N GLU A 12 -3.05 10.17 -8.69
CA GLU A 12 -2.59 11.40 -9.34
C GLU A 12 -3.57 11.97 -10.37
N ARG A 13 -4.62 11.21 -10.71
CA ARG A 13 -5.53 11.52 -11.82
C ARG A 13 -6.99 11.33 -11.38
N ASN A 14 -7.60 10.22 -11.78
CA ASN A 14 -9.05 10.01 -11.66
C ASN A 14 -9.55 9.93 -10.20
N ALA A 15 -8.67 9.62 -9.25
CA ALA A 15 -8.95 9.52 -7.83
C ALA A 15 -8.18 10.57 -7.01
N ILE A 16 -7.89 11.74 -7.57
CA ILE A 16 -7.12 12.80 -6.88
C ILE A 16 -7.75 13.26 -5.55
N ALA A 17 -9.08 13.25 -5.45
CA ALA A 17 -9.77 13.56 -4.20
C ALA A 17 -9.40 12.57 -3.07
N TYR A 18 -9.13 11.30 -3.42
CA TYR A 18 -8.68 10.32 -2.44
C TYR A 18 -7.24 10.60 -1.98
N HIS A 19 -6.35 10.96 -2.90
CA HIS A 19 -4.98 11.37 -2.54
C HIS A 19 -4.98 12.61 -1.64
N GLN A 20 -5.71 13.66 -2.03
CA GLN A 20 -5.80 14.90 -1.25
C GLN A 20 -6.37 14.67 0.16
N SER A 21 -7.42 13.86 0.28
CA SER A 21 -7.98 13.51 1.59
C SER A 21 -7.02 12.67 2.43
N ALA A 22 -6.30 11.71 1.83
CA ALA A 22 -5.27 10.94 2.51
C ALA A 22 -4.12 11.83 3.05
N MET A 23 -3.63 12.78 2.25
CA MET A 23 -2.60 13.73 2.69
C MET A 23 -3.12 14.68 3.78
N ALA A 24 -4.36 15.17 3.63
CA ALA A 24 -4.97 16.07 4.60
C ALA A 24 -5.18 15.41 5.98
N VAL A 25 -5.49 14.10 6.03
CA VAL A 25 -5.64 13.37 7.29
C VAL A 25 -4.32 12.90 7.88
N ALA A 26 -3.26 12.75 7.07
CA ALA A 26 -1.97 12.25 7.53
C ALA A 26 -1.36 13.13 8.64
N ALA A 27 -1.29 14.45 8.42
CA ALA A 27 -0.68 15.37 9.37
C ALA A 27 -1.39 15.40 10.74
N PRO A 28 -2.73 15.52 10.83
CA PRO A 28 -3.45 15.37 12.10
C PRO A 28 -3.18 14.04 12.81
N LEU A 29 -3.01 12.94 12.07
CA LEU A 29 -2.70 11.62 12.61
C LEU A 29 -1.21 11.43 12.96
N GLY A 30 -0.37 12.44 12.74
CA GLY A 30 1.07 12.35 12.99
C GLY A 30 1.80 11.44 12.00
N ILE A 31 1.24 11.24 10.81
CA ILE A 31 1.82 10.48 9.70
C ILE A 31 2.52 11.46 8.75
N GLU A 32 3.74 11.11 8.39
CA GLU A 32 4.53 11.80 7.37
C GLU A 32 4.81 10.81 6.23
N PHE A 33 4.46 11.20 5.01
CA PHE A 33 4.66 10.40 3.81
C PHE A 33 5.82 10.95 3.00
N VAL A 34 6.73 10.05 2.61
CA VAL A 34 7.84 10.34 1.70
C VAL A 34 7.55 9.61 0.40
N GLU A 35 7.09 10.35 -0.61
CA GLU A 35 6.78 9.75 -1.91
C GLU A 35 8.02 9.13 -2.57
N VAL A 36 7.87 7.93 -3.14
CA VAL A 36 8.95 7.28 -3.89
C VAL A 36 9.31 8.11 -5.12
N GLU A 37 10.55 8.52 -5.29
CA GLU A 37 10.94 9.28 -6.47
C GLU A 37 10.94 8.38 -7.72
N ASP A 38 10.45 8.92 -8.85
CA ASP A 38 10.50 8.26 -10.16
C ASP A 38 9.77 6.89 -10.20
N TRP A 39 8.70 6.72 -9.44
CA TRP A 39 7.89 5.49 -9.49
C TRP A 39 7.17 5.29 -10.84
N ASN A 40 6.86 4.04 -11.20
CA ASN A 40 6.05 3.70 -12.37
C ASN A 40 4.74 2.98 -11.98
N CYS A 41 3.77 2.89 -12.90
CA CYS A 41 2.50 2.19 -12.64
C CYS A 41 2.72 0.72 -12.24
N CYS A 42 1.87 0.20 -11.34
CA CYS A 42 1.92 -1.19 -10.86
C CYS A 42 1.30 -2.21 -11.82
N GLY A 43 0.77 -1.76 -12.97
CA GLY A 43 0.12 -2.63 -13.97
C GLY A 43 -1.29 -3.11 -13.60
N ALA A 44 -1.86 -2.63 -12.48
CA ALA A 44 -3.20 -2.95 -12.00
C ALA A 44 -3.50 -4.47 -12.05
N THR A 45 -4.66 -4.88 -12.57
CA THR A 45 -5.05 -6.29 -12.63
C THR A 45 -4.66 -6.97 -13.94
N GLU A 46 -4.37 -6.19 -14.98
CA GLU A 46 -4.29 -6.65 -16.35
C GLU A 46 -2.88 -7.11 -16.72
N TYR A 47 -1.84 -6.36 -16.32
CA TYR A 47 -0.52 -6.58 -16.94
C TYR A 47 0.09 -7.94 -16.61
N ILE A 48 -0.20 -8.47 -15.42
CA ILE A 48 0.28 -9.79 -14.95
C ILE A 48 -0.21 -10.95 -15.84
N THR A 49 -1.34 -10.80 -16.54
CA THR A 49 -1.89 -11.84 -17.42
C THR A 49 -1.29 -11.80 -18.83
N VAL A 50 -0.64 -10.68 -19.18
CA VAL A 50 0.00 -10.46 -20.48
C VAL A 50 1.47 -10.88 -20.43
N ASP A 51 2.21 -10.38 -19.43
CA ASP A 51 3.63 -10.70 -19.24
C ASP A 51 3.96 -10.75 -17.75
N LEU A 52 4.17 -11.96 -17.24
CA LEU A 52 4.44 -12.21 -15.82
C LEU A 52 5.78 -11.60 -15.37
N LEU A 53 6.84 -11.75 -16.18
CA LEU A 53 8.16 -11.25 -15.82
C LEU A 53 8.20 -9.73 -15.92
N GLY A 54 7.64 -9.17 -17.00
CA GLY A 54 7.51 -7.72 -17.18
C GLY A 54 6.73 -7.07 -16.04
N ALA A 55 5.62 -7.68 -15.63
CA ALA A 55 4.82 -7.18 -14.51
C ALA A 55 5.59 -7.18 -13.19
N HIS A 56 6.28 -8.26 -12.85
CA HIS A 56 7.10 -8.31 -11.63
C HIS A 56 8.33 -7.40 -11.71
N ALA A 57 8.92 -7.19 -12.89
CA ALA A 57 10.03 -6.25 -13.06
C ALA A 57 9.59 -4.80 -12.84
N LEU A 58 8.45 -4.37 -13.42
CA LEU A 58 7.92 -3.02 -13.22
C LEU A 58 7.52 -2.76 -11.77
N VAL A 59 6.93 -3.75 -11.09
CA VAL A 59 6.57 -3.60 -9.67
C VAL A 59 7.81 -3.66 -8.78
N GLY A 60 8.74 -4.58 -9.08
CA GLY A 60 10.03 -4.72 -8.39
C GLY A 60 10.87 -3.46 -8.49
N ARG A 61 10.76 -2.68 -9.57
CA ARG A 61 11.41 -1.38 -9.71
C ARG A 61 10.98 -0.40 -8.62
N ASN A 62 9.68 -0.30 -8.35
CA ASN A 62 9.16 0.56 -7.28
C ASN A 62 9.63 0.08 -5.89
N LEU A 63 9.70 -1.23 -5.67
CA LEU A 63 10.24 -1.80 -4.43
C LEU A 63 11.74 -1.51 -4.27
N ALA A 64 12.53 -1.62 -5.34
CA ALA A 64 13.96 -1.27 -5.34
C ALA A 64 14.19 0.22 -5.03
N LEU A 65 13.42 1.11 -5.67
CA LEU A 65 13.48 2.55 -5.41
C LEU A 65 13.12 2.87 -3.95
N ALA A 66 12.04 2.28 -3.45
CA ALA A 66 11.67 2.42 -2.05
C ALA A 66 12.77 1.86 -1.11
N ALA A 67 13.40 0.74 -1.43
CA ALA A 67 14.46 0.17 -0.59
C ALA A 67 15.70 1.08 -0.48
N GLN A 68 16.01 1.83 -1.54
CA GLN A 68 17.17 2.73 -1.59
C GLN A 68 16.87 4.12 -1.01
N GLN A 69 15.61 4.54 -1.01
CA GLN A 69 15.24 5.90 -0.61
C GLN A 69 15.33 6.09 0.91
N PRO A 70 16.04 7.12 1.41
CA PRO A 70 16.14 7.38 2.84
C PRO A 70 14.83 7.96 3.41
N GLY A 71 14.67 7.85 4.73
CA GLY A 71 13.60 8.55 5.46
C GLY A 71 12.22 7.90 5.38
N ASN A 72 12.08 6.76 4.73
CA ASN A 72 10.81 6.02 4.59
C ASN A 72 10.58 4.93 5.65
N GLY A 73 11.55 4.72 6.56
CA GLY A 73 11.47 3.72 7.62
C GLY A 73 11.46 2.27 7.12
N HIS A 74 11.92 2.01 5.90
CA HIS A 74 11.83 0.72 5.21
C HIS A 74 10.38 0.20 5.08
N GLN A 75 9.42 1.12 4.96
CA GLN A 75 8.02 0.82 4.75
C GLN A 75 7.53 1.53 3.49
N LEU A 76 6.61 0.89 2.77
CA LEU A 76 5.98 1.45 1.58
C LEU A 76 4.46 1.35 1.69
N VAL A 77 3.80 2.49 1.77
CA VAL A 77 2.35 2.60 1.95
C VAL A 77 1.70 2.92 0.61
N ALA A 78 0.72 2.10 0.24
CA ALA A 78 -0.11 2.28 -0.94
C ALA A 78 -1.60 2.37 -0.55
N PRO A 79 -2.31 3.48 -0.86
CA PRO A 79 -3.76 3.57 -0.62
C PRO A 79 -4.61 2.80 -1.63
N CYS A 80 -4.09 2.57 -2.83
CA CYS A 80 -4.78 1.79 -3.85
C CYS A 80 -4.62 0.29 -3.56
N SER A 81 -5.73 -0.43 -3.49
CA SER A 81 -5.76 -1.87 -3.20
C SER A 81 -5.01 -2.72 -4.23
N ALA A 82 -5.09 -2.38 -5.52
CA ALA A 82 -4.33 -3.07 -6.58
C ALA A 82 -2.81 -2.79 -6.49
N CYS A 83 -2.45 -1.54 -6.18
CA CYS A 83 -1.05 -1.15 -5.96
C CYS A 83 -0.46 -1.91 -4.78
N PHE A 84 -1.15 -1.89 -3.64
CA PHE A 84 -0.78 -2.63 -2.44
C PHE A 84 -0.60 -4.12 -2.76
N LEU A 85 -1.60 -4.76 -3.35
CA LEU A 85 -1.53 -6.18 -3.67
C LEU A 85 -0.35 -6.51 -4.58
N ASN A 86 -0.13 -5.75 -5.67
CA ASN A 86 0.94 -6.07 -6.60
C ASN A 86 2.32 -5.91 -5.98
N LEU A 87 2.54 -4.87 -5.18
CA LEU A 87 3.77 -4.66 -4.42
C LEU A 87 4.01 -5.84 -3.46
N SER A 88 3.03 -6.17 -2.60
CA SER A 88 3.14 -7.28 -1.64
C SER A 88 3.30 -8.64 -2.32
N LYS A 89 2.59 -8.87 -3.43
CA LYS A 89 2.67 -10.09 -4.23
C LYS A 89 4.05 -10.25 -4.86
N THR A 90 4.60 -9.18 -5.43
CA THR A 90 5.92 -9.22 -6.07
C THR A 90 7.00 -9.47 -5.04
N ASP A 91 6.92 -8.79 -3.88
CA ASP A 91 7.81 -9.04 -2.76
C ASP A 91 7.77 -10.52 -2.32
N ARG A 92 6.57 -11.02 -2.01
CA ARG A 92 6.37 -12.41 -1.60
C ARG A 92 6.84 -13.41 -2.66
N TYR A 93 6.51 -13.21 -3.92
CA TYR A 93 6.86 -14.18 -4.97
C TYR A 93 8.36 -14.22 -5.26
N MET A 94 9.05 -13.06 -5.22
CA MET A 94 10.51 -13.07 -5.30
C MET A 94 11.13 -13.72 -4.05
N LEU A 95 10.52 -13.56 -2.87
CA LEU A 95 10.99 -14.23 -1.65
C LEU A 95 10.82 -15.75 -1.74
N ASP A 96 9.68 -16.22 -2.23
CA ASP A 96 9.35 -17.65 -2.32
C ASP A 96 10.03 -18.35 -3.50
N SER A 97 10.40 -17.61 -4.55
CA SER A 97 11.04 -18.15 -5.78
C SER A 97 12.35 -17.43 -6.10
N PRO A 98 13.50 -18.04 -5.73
CA PRO A 98 14.82 -17.51 -6.09
C PRO A 98 15.02 -17.34 -7.60
N GLU A 99 14.46 -18.25 -8.41
CA GLU A 99 14.52 -18.16 -9.88
C GLU A 99 13.80 -16.91 -10.41
N LEU A 100 12.60 -16.61 -9.88
CA LEU A 100 11.90 -15.38 -10.23
C LEU A 100 12.69 -14.15 -9.76
N ALA A 101 13.24 -14.18 -8.55
CA ALA A 101 14.04 -13.09 -8.01
C ALA A 101 15.28 -12.79 -8.88
N GLU A 102 15.98 -13.83 -9.36
CA GLU A 102 17.11 -13.69 -10.28
C GLU A 102 16.69 -13.04 -11.60
N LYS A 103 15.60 -13.53 -12.22
CA LYS A 103 15.10 -12.98 -13.50
C LYS A 103 14.64 -11.53 -13.36
N VAL A 104 13.91 -11.20 -12.29
CA VAL A 104 13.47 -9.83 -12.00
C VAL A 104 14.69 -8.93 -11.76
N ASN A 105 15.65 -9.36 -10.94
CA ASN A 105 16.85 -8.57 -10.68
C ASN A 105 17.75 -8.40 -11.91
N ALA A 106 17.79 -9.36 -12.83
CA ALA A 106 18.46 -9.19 -14.12
C ALA A 106 17.82 -8.08 -14.95
N ALA A 107 16.48 -7.97 -14.95
CA ALA A 107 15.79 -6.87 -15.61
C ALA A 107 16.04 -5.52 -14.90
N LEU A 108 16.00 -5.50 -13.57
CA LEU A 108 16.27 -4.29 -12.76
C LEU A 108 17.71 -3.77 -12.96
N ALA A 109 18.67 -4.67 -13.15
CA ALA A 109 20.07 -4.31 -13.37
C ALA A 109 20.27 -3.44 -14.64
N ALA A 110 19.40 -3.57 -15.65
CA ALA A 110 19.44 -2.71 -16.84
C ALA A 110 19.18 -1.22 -16.50
N GLY A 111 18.47 -0.96 -15.39
CA GLY A 111 18.26 0.38 -14.82
C GLY A 111 19.16 0.71 -13.63
N GLY A 112 20.19 -0.11 -13.34
CA GLY A 112 21.07 0.09 -12.19
C GLY A 112 20.41 -0.21 -10.84
N LEU A 113 19.31 -0.97 -10.83
CA LEU A 113 18.55 -1.29 -9.62
C LEU A 113 18.72 -2.76 -9.23
N HIS A 114 18.50 -3.03 -7.94
CA HIS A 114 18.42 -4.36 -7.36
C HIS A 114 17.41 -4.32 -6.22
N TYR A 115 16.64 -5.40 -6.07
CA TYR A 115 15.71 -5.57 -4.97
C TYR A 115 16.00 -6.86 -4.20
N THR A 116 16.19 -6.72 -2.89
CA THR A 116 16.23 -7.85 -1.95
C THR A 116 14.82 -8.08 -1.40
N PRO A 117 14.17 -9.23 -1.69
CA PRO A 117 12.83 -9.52 -1.20
C PRO A 117 12.75 -9.47 0.34
N GLY A 118 11.68 -8.89 0.86
CA GLY A 118 11.47 -8.63 2.29
C GLY A 118 12.21 -7.42 2.85
N SER A 119 13.01 -6.69 2.05
CA SER A 119 13.74 -5.51 2.54
C SER A 119 12.87 -4.27 2.78
N VAL A 120 11.67 -4.24 2.20
CA VAL A 120 10.67 -3.18 2.40
C VAL A 120 9.36 -3.80 2.85
N ARG A 121 8.79 -3.30 3.95
CA ARG A 121 7.46 -3.71 4.40
C ARG A 121 6.38 -2.96 3.61
N VAL A 122 5.71 -3.66 2.71
CA VAL A 122 4.58 -3.11 1.94
C VAL A 122 3.31 -3.12 2.80
N ARG A 123 2.58 -2.00 2.84
CA ARG A 123 1.41 -1.81 3.69
C ARG A 123 0.28 -1.06 2.99
N HIS A 124 -0.96 -1.39 3.35
CA HIS A 124 -2.11 -0.63 2.88
C HIS A 124 -2.33 0.60 3.77
N LEU A 125 -2.85 1.70 3.22
CA LEU A 125 -3.13 2.92 4.01
C LEU A 125 -4.08 2.63 5.19
N LEU A 126 -5.09 1.78 4.99
CA LEU A 126 -6.02 1.39 6.05
C LEU A 126 -5.29 0.74 7.22
N GLU A 127 -4.36 -0.17 6.95
CA GLU A 127 -3.56 -0.87 7.97
C GLU A 127 -2.78 0.13 8.82
N VAL A 128 -2.11 1.09 8.18
CA VAL A 128 -1.33 2.13 8.87
C VAL A 128 -2.22 2.96 9.79
N ILE A 129 -3.39 3.38 9.29
CA ILE A 129 -4.34 4.16 10.07
C ILE A 129 -4.83 3.36 11.28
N VAL A 130 -5.30 2.13 11.09
CA VAL A 130 -5.95 1.39 12.18
C VAL A 130 -5.00 0.72 13.16
N ASN A 131 -3.82 0.27 12.71
CA ASN A 131 -2.88 -0.47 13.55
C ASN A 131 -1.78 0.41 14.16
N ASP A 132 -1.27 1.42 13.44
CA ASP A 132 -0.18 2.25 13.95
C ASP A 132 -0.70 3.50 14.68
N VAL A 133 -1.73 4.14 14.13
CA VAL A 133 -2.37 5.28 14.83
C VAL A 133 -3.32 4.77 15.90
N GLY A 134 -4.16 3.78 15.56
CA GLY A 134 -5.10 3.16 16.49
C GLY A 134 -6.43 3.90 16.61
N TYR A 135 -7.49 3.14 16.85
CA TYR A 135 -8.86 3.65 16.92
C TYR A 135 -9.06 4.75 17.98
N ASP A 136 -8.43 4.63 19.15
CA ASP A 136 -8.59 5.61 20.23
C ASP A 136 -7.97 6.96 19.89
N ALA A 137 -6.78 6.95 19.28
CA ALA A 137 -6.11 8.18 18.83
C ALA A 137 -6.86 8.84 17.66
N ILE A 138 -7.48 8.04 16.79
CA ILE A 138 -8.38 8.54 15.74
C ILE A 138 -9.61 9.19 16.38
N ALA A 139 -10.29 8.50 17.30
CA ALA A 139 -11.48 9.00 18.00
C ALA A 139 -11.24 10.36 18.66
N ALA A 140 -10.09 10.51 19.33
CA ALA A 140 -9.69 11.76 19.98
C ALA A 140 -9.49 12.95 19.01
N LYS A 141 -9.32 12.68 17.71
CA LYS A 141 -9.12 13.70 16.66
C LYS A 141 -10.36 13.96 15.82
N VAL A 142 -11.47 13.28 16.07
CA VAL A 142 -12.74 13.50 15.33
C VAL A 142 -13.35 14.84 15.75
N THR A 143 -13.43 15.78 14.80
CA THR A 143 -14.03 17.11 15.03
C THR A 143 -15.47 17.21 14.52
N ASN A 144 -15.82 16.44 13.48
CA ASN A 144 -17.17 16.37 12.93
C ASN A 144 -17.58 14.89 12.76
N PRO A 145 -18.23 14.29 13.77
CA PRO A 145 -18.66 12.89 13.71
C PRO A 145 -19.64 12.66 12.56
N LEU A 146 -19.57 11.50 11.92
CA LEU A 146 -20.41 11.09 10.79
C LEU A 146 -21.86 10.72 11.17
N ARG A 147 -22.41 11.35 12.22
CA ARG A 147 -23.71 11.03 12.80
C ARG A 147 -24.82 11.08 11.77
N GLY A 148 -25.62 10.02 11.73
CA GLY A 148 -26.78 9.91 10.83
C GLY A 148 -26.45 9.35 9.45
N LEU A 149 -25.18 9.09 9.13
CA LEU A 149 -24.79 8.40 7.91
C LEU A 149 -24.84 6.88 8.12
N ARG A 150 -25.58 6.18 7.27
CA ARG A 150 -25.51 4.72 7.20
C ARG A 150 -24.45 4.34 6.17
N VAL A 151 -23.29 3.89 6.65
CA VAL A 151 -22.16 3.51 5.80
C VAL A 151 -22.05 1.99 5.72
N ALA A 152 -21.90 1.47 4.51
CA ALA A 152 -21.57 0.07 4.25
C ALA A 152 -20.09 -0.01 3.82
N PRO A 153 -19.18 -0.50 4.68
CA PRO A 153 -17.78 -0.67 4.34
C PRO A 153 -17.58 -1.62 3.16
N TYR A 154 -16.83 -1.18 2.15
CA TYR A 154 -16.42 -2.00 1.02
C TYR A 154 -14.90 -2.10 0.99
N TYR A 155 -14.37 -3.26 1.38
CA TYR A 155 -12.92 -3.53 1.39
C TYR A 155 -12.36 -3.76 -0.02
N GLY A 156 -13.23 -4.09 -0.99
CA GLY A 156 -12.81 -4.69 -2.24
C GLY A 156 -12.16 -6.07 -2.02
N CYS A 157 -11.65 -6.65 -3.10
CA CYS A 157 -11.09 -8.00 -3.07
C CYS A 157 -9.62 -8.04 -2.63
N LEU A 158 -8.89 -6.93 -2.77
CA LEU A 158 -7.42 -6.94 -2.81
C LEU A 158 -6.74 -6.37 -1.55
N VAL A 159 -7.51 -5.83 -0.60
CA VAL A 159 -6.96 -5.23 0.63
C VAL A 159 -6.61 -6.31 1.66
N VAL A 160 -7.49 -7.30 1.85
CA VAL A 160 -7.32 -8.34 2.88
C VAL A 160 -7.00 -9.72 2.30
N ARG A 161 -7.06 -9.89 0.97
CA ARG A 161 -6.72 -11.14 0.28
C ARG A 161 -5.56 -10.92 -0.71
N PRO A 162 -4.65 -11.90 -0.85
CA PRO A 162 -4.64 -13.21 -0.18
C PRO A 162 -4.00 -13.19 1.22
N GLY A 163 -3.72 -12.00 1.79
CA GLY A 163 -3.12 -11.88 3.13
C GLY A 163 -1.60 -12.12 3.13
N TYR A 164 -0.87 -11.56 2.16
CA TYR A 164 0.60 -11.60 2.19
C TYR A 164 1.14 -10.92 3.46
N HIS A 165 2.31 -11.37 3.94
CA HIS A 165 2.96 -10.88 5.15
C HIS A 165 2.06 -10.91 6.40
N ASP A 166 1.46 -12.09 6.65
CA ASP A 166 0.56 -12.41 7.77
C ASP A 166 -0.80 -11.72 7.76
N GLY A 167 -1.05 -10.83 6.79
CA GLY A 167 -2.30 -10.06 6.70
C GLY A 167 -2.47 -9.11 7.89
N PHE A 168 -3.40 -8.16 7.78
CA PHE A 168 -3.72 -7.25 8.90
C PHE A 168 -5.15 -7.35 9.39
N ASP A 169 -5.99 -8.10 8.69
CA ASP A 169 -7.40 -8.33 8.99
C ASP A 169 -7.79 -9.72 8.47
N ASP A 170 -8.96 -10.20 8.90
CA ASP A 170 -9.48 -11.50 8.46
C ASP A 170 -9.86 -11.45 6.97
N PRO A 171 -9.39 -12.39 6.13
CA PRO A 171 -9.70 -12.39 4.70
C PRO A 171 -11.18 -12.73 4.40
N GLU A 172 -11.88 -13.44 5.28
CA GLU A 172 -13.28 -13.84 5.10
C GLU A 172 -14.24 -12.92 5.84
N TYR A 173 -13.87 -12.43 7.02
CA TYR A 173 -14.69 -11.59 7.89
C TYR A 173 -13.95 -10.33 8.36
N PRO A 174 -13.48 -9.46 7.44
CA PRO A 174 -12.73 -8.26 7.82
C PRO A 174 -13.61 -7.28 8.59
N THR A 175 -13.04 -6.62 9.60
CA THR A 175 -13.79 -5.65 10.44
C THR A 175 -13.07 -4.32 10.66
N SER A 176 -11.86 -4.13 10.14
CA SER A 176 -11.07 -2.92 10.38
C SER A 176 -11.72 -1.65 9.85
N LEU A 177 -12.28 -1.69 8.63
CA LEU A 177 -12.99 -0.55 8.05
C LEU A 177 -14.33 -0.31 8.77
N ASP A 178 -15.04 -1.35 9.19
CA ASP A 178 -16.27 -1.25 10.00
C ASP A 178 -16.01 -0.55 11.32
N ARG A 179 -14.97 -1.00 12.03
CA ARG A 179 -14.53 -0.39 13.29
C ARG A 179 -14.11 1.05 13.05
N LEU A 180 -13.39 1.34 11.97
CA LEU A 180 -13.00 2.70 11.63
C LEU A 180 -14.22 3.60 11.38
N MET A 181 -15.22 3.14 10.62
CA MET A 181 -16.45 3.92 10.39
C MET A 181 -17.20 4.21 11.70
N ARG A 182 -17.32 3.21 12.60
CA ARG A 182 -17.90 3.41 13.93
C ARG A 182 -17.10 4.40 14.78
N THR A 183 -15.77 4.32 14.74
CA THR A 183 -14.87 5.26 15.41
C THR A 183 -15.06 6.69 14.91
N LEU A 184 -15.37 6.88 13.63
CA LEU A 184 -15.69 8.19 13.03
C LEU A 184 -17.13 8.66 13.33
N GLY A 185 -17.94 7.85 14.01
CA GLY A 185 -19.29 8.19 14.47
C GLY A 185 -20.41 7.97 13.46
N ALA A 186 -20.18 7.14 12.43
CA ALA A 186 -21.22 6.65 11.51
C ALA A 186 -22.11 5.59 12.19
#